data_AF-A0A7W7WZ83-F1
#
_entry.id   AF-A0A7W7WZ83-F1
#
_cell.length_a   1.000
_cell.length_b   1.000
_cell.length_c   1.000
_cell.angle_alpha   90.00
_cell.angle_beta   90.00
_cell.angle_gamma   90.00
#
_symmetry.space_group_name_H-M   'P 1'
#
loop_
_entity.id
_entity.type
_entity.pdbx_description
1 polymer ?
#
loop_
_entity_poly.entity_id
_entity_poly.type
_entity_poly.pdbx_seq_one_letter_code
_entity_poly.pdbx_strand_id
1 'polypeptide(L)'
;MSETLQAADTADAEGDEAQARSGNPEDLLVQEGDIAGDYLERLLDLLDYDGDIDLDVEAGRAIVSIDGGEDLEKLVGQRGSVLESLQELTRLAVQQETGVRSRLMLDIAGWRAGRRAELAELGRSTAEKVVASGEKVRLHPMTPFERKVVHDAVAAVAGVFSESEGEEPQRRVVVLPKP
;
A
#
# COMPACT_ATOMS: atom_id res chain seq x y z
N MET A 1 -31.65 29.73 -65.18
CA MET A 1 -30.31 29.97 -65.74
C MET A 1 -29.42 30.19 -64.53
N SER A 2 -28.77 29.12 -64.07
CA SER A 2 -27.35 28.86 -64.35
C SER A 2 -26.47 29.94 -63.77
N GLU A 3 -25.83 29.65 -62.63
CA GLU A 3 -24.36 29.65 -62.55
C GLU A 3 -23.92 29.00 -61.24
N THR A 4 -23.07 28.00 -61.39
CA THR A 4 -22.34 27.26 -60.36
C THR A 4 -21.05 28.00 -60.06
N LEU A 5 -20.65 28.10 -58.79
CA LEU A 5 -19.25 28.24 -58.38
C LEU A 5 -19.05 27.62 -56.99
N GLN A 6 -17.87 27.02 -56.82
CA GLN A 6 -17.48 25.97 -55.88
C GLN A 6 -16.45 26.50 -54.86
N ALA A 7 -16.24 25.72 -53.78
CA ALA A 7 -15.13 25.74 -52.80
C ALA A 7 -15.31 26.71 -51.61
N ALA A 8 -14.90 26.43 -50.37
CA ALA A 8 -14.14 25.33 -49.73
C ALA A 8 -14.64 25.22 -48.27
N ASP A 9 -14.84 24.02 -47.72
CA ASP A 9 -13.93 23.36 -46.78
C ASP A 9 -13.31 24.26 -45.69
N THR A 10 -13.99 24.37 -44.55
CA THR A 10 -13.41 24.72 -43.25
C THR A 10 -14.25 24.07 -42.16
N ALA A 11 -14.04 22.78 -41.92
CA ALA A 11 -14.62 22.07 -40.78
C ALA A 11 -13.57 21.16 -40.15
N ASP A 12 -12.39 21.69 -39.82
CA ASP A 12 -11.39 20.98 -39.01
C ASP A 12 -10.42 22.02 -38.40
N ALA A 13 -10.82 22.64 -37.29
CA ALA A 13 -9.91 23.49 -36.50
C ALA A 13 -10.26 23.56 -35.01
N GLU A 14 -10.97 22.56 -34.46
CA GLU A 14 -11.24 22.48 -33.01
C GLU A 14 -10.88 21.11 -32.40
N GLY A 15 -10.24 20.23 -33.17
CA GLY A 15 -9.91 18.86 -32.74
C GLY A 15 -8.52 18.65 -32.13
N ASP A 16 -7.59 19.60 -32.27
CA ASP A 16 -6.15 19.27 -32.15
C ASP A 16 -5.47 19.78 -30.86
N GLU A 17 -6.16 20.56 -30.01
CA GLU A 17 -5.55 21.05 -28.76
C GLU A 17 -5.76 20.11 -27.54
N ALA A 18 -6.64 19.11 -27.65
CA ALA A 18 -6.96 18.22 -26.53
C ALA A 18 -6.10 16.95 -26.43
N GLN A 19 -5.27 16.65 -27.43
CA GLN A 19 -4.48 15.41 -27.49
C GLN A 19 -3.03 15.52 -26.95
N ALA A 20 -2.60 16.69 -26.49
CA ALA A 20 -1.24 16.91 -25.99
C ALA A 20 -1.03 16.64 -24.47
N ARG A 21 -2.00 16.05 -23.75
CA ARG A 21 -1.87 15.80 -22.28
C ARG A 21 -1.99 14.35 -21.83
N SER A 22 -1.96 13.37 -22.73
CA SER A 22 -1.98 11.96 -22.34
C SER A 22 -0.55 11.40 -22.28
N GLY A 23 0.18 11.70 -21.20
CA GLY A 23 1.39 10.95 -20.85
C GLY A 23 1.03 9.47 -20.63
N ASN A 24 1.94 8.56 -20.97
CA ASN A 24 1.75 7.13 -20.73
C ASN A 24 1.48 6.92 -19.22
N PRO A 25 0.47 6.12 -18.82
CA PRO A 25 0.21 5.82 -17.41
C PRO A 25 1.44 5.30 -16.66
N GLU A 26 2.34 4.60 -17.33
CA GLU A 26 3.60 4.15 -16.73
C GLU A 26 4.55 5.31 -16.44
N ASP A 27 4.66 6.30 -17.35
CA ASP A 27 5.51 7.48 -17.14
C ASP A 27 5.05 8.28 -15.91
N LEU A 28 3.74 8.35 -15.69
CA LEU A 28 3.18 8.97 -14.48
C LEU A 28 3.60 8.22 -13.22
N LEU A 29 3.59 6.89 -13.22
CA LEU A 29 4.00 6.10 -12.06
C LEU A 29 5.50 6.22 -11.77
N VAL A 30 6.33 6.28 -12.81
CA VAL A 30 7.76 6.57 -12.67
C VAL A 30 7.95 7.96 -12.06
N GLN A 31 7.27 8.98 -12.59
CA GLN A 31 7.33 10.33 -12.05
C GLN A 31 6.85 10.40 -10.59
N GLU A 32 5.79 9.67 -10.21
CA GLU A 32 5.34 9.56 -8.82
C GLU A 32 6.43 8.96 -7.92
N GLY A 33 7.13 7.92 -8.41
CA GLY A 33 8.26 7.29 -7.73
C GLY A 33 9.41 8.26 -7.50
N ASP A 34 9.83 8.99 -8.53
CA ASP A 34 10.94 9.95 -8.46
C ASP A 34 10.65 11.05 -7.43
N ILE A 35 9.46 11.66 -7.48
CA ILE A 35 9.06 12.72 -6.53
C ILE A 35 9.01 12.19 -5.09
N ALA A 36 8.52 10.95 -4.92
CA ALA A 36 8.48 10.30 -3.62
C ALA A 36 9.88 9.98 -3.09
N GLY A 37 10.76 9.47 -3.94
CA GLY A 37 12.17 9.21 -3.65
C GLY A 37 12.88 10.47 -3.19
N ASP A 38 12.79 11.55 -3.97
CA ASP A 38 13.36 12.86 -3.64
C ASP A 38 12.86 13.41 -2.28
N TYR A 39 11.58 13.22 -1.98
CA TYR A 39 11.00 13.65 -0.71
C TYR A 39 11.56 12.86 0.48
N LEU A 40 11.67 11.54 0.32
CA LEU A 40 12.16 10.64 1.36
C LEU A 40 13.67 10.74 1.54
N GLU A 41 14.45 10.90 0.47
CA GLU A 41 15.90 11.14 0.52
C GLU A 41 16.21 12.39 1.35
N ARG A 42 15.56 13.52 1.05
CA ARG A 42 15.71 14.75 1.84
C ARG A 42 15.31 14.59 3.31
N LEU A 43 14.35 13.72 3.60
CA LEU A 43 13.96 13.41 4.97
C LEU A 43 15.05 12.61 5.68
N LEU A 44 15.60 11.57 5.03
CA LEU A 44 16.70 10.77 5.58
C LEU A 44 17.93 11.64 5.86
N ASP A 45 18.30 12.52 4.91
CA ASP A 45 19.38 13.48 5.07
C ASP A 45 19.19 14.40 6.29
N LEU A 46 17.97 14.93 6.47
CA LEU A 46 17.66 15.82 7.60
C LEU A 46 17.74 15.09 8.94
N LEU A 47 17.43 13.80 8.95
CA LEU A 47 17.47 12.95 10.13
C LEU A 47 18.85 12.34 10.40
N ASP A 48 19.80 12.48 9.47
CA ASP A 48 21.11 11.82 9.49
C ASP A 48 20.98 10.29 9.52
N TYR A 49 20.04 9.75 8.73
CA TYR A 49 19.77 8.31 8.64
C TYR A 49 20.32 7.75 7.34
N ASP A 50 21.08 6.66 7.45
CA ASP A 50 21.44 5.86 6.28
C ASP A 50 20.19 5.13 5.74
N GLY A 51 20.16 4.91 4.43
CA GLY A 51 19.13 4.11 3.77
C GLY A 51 19.27 4.12 2.26
N ASP A 52 19.12 2.96 1.65
CA ASP A 52 19.07 2.80 0.21
C ASP A 52 17.61 2.86 -0.25
N ILE A 53 17.30 3.80 -1.15
CA ILE A 53 15.96 3.98 -1.72
C ILE A 53 15.88 3.26 -3.07
N ASP A 54 14.95 2.31 -3.17
CA ASP A 54 14.62 1.62 -4.40
C ASP A 54 13.22 2.01 -4.88
N LEU A 55 13.11 2.32 -6.18
CA LEU A 55 11.88 2.71 -6.86
C LEU A 55 11.45 1.61 -7.84
N ASP A 56 10.18 1.22 -7.77
CA ASP A 56 9.59 0.23 -8.69
C ASP A 56 8.13 0.58 -9.04
N VAL A 57 7.60 -0.08 -10.07
CA VAL A 57 6.20 0.02 -10.50
C VAL A 57 5.57 -1.37 -10.47
N GLU A 58 4.67 -1.58 -9.52
CA GLU A 58 3.97 -2.85 -9.37
C GLU A 58 2.46 -2.68 -9.30
N ALA A 59 1.72 -3.54 -10.02
CA ALA A 59 0.26 -3.61 -9.95
C ALA A 59 -0.44 -2.24 -10.16
N GLY A 60 0.11 -1.38 -11.02
CA GLY A 60 -0.45 -0.08 -11.36
C GLY A 60 -0.29 1.00 -10.27
N ARG A 61 0.79 0.92 -9.47
CA ARG A 61 1.19 1.96 -8.51
C ARG A 61 2.72 2.01 -8.39
N ALA A 62 3.24 3.17 -8.02
CA ALA A 62 4.63 3.31 -7.60
C ALA A 62 4.87 2.60 -6.26
N ILE A 63 6.02 1.97 -6.11
CA ILE A 63 6.53 1.36 -4.90
C ILE A 63 7.84 2.05 -4.55
N VAL A 64 7.98 2.46 -3.29
CA VAL A 64 9.22 2.99 -2.74
C VAL A 64 9.62 2.11 -1.56
N SER A 65 10.83 1.57 -1.62
CA SER A 65 11.40 0.76 -0.54
C SER A 65 12.62 1.47 0.03
N ILE A 66 12.77 1.45 1.35
CA ILE A 66 13.95 1.98 2.04
C ILE A 66 14.56 0.88 2.89
N ASP A 67 15.79 0.49 2.59
CA ASP A 67 16.50 -0.60 3.28
C ASP A 67 17.94 -0.21 3.64
N GLY A 68 18.71 -1.10 4.26
CA GLY A 68 20.16 -0.92 4.46
C GLY A 68 20.60 -0.01 5.62
N GLY A 69 19.70 0.77 6.24
CA GLY A 69 20.03 1.67 7.35
C GLY A 69 19.78 1.10 8.74
N GLU A 70 20.67 1.39 9.70
CA GLU A 70 20.57 0.92 11.10
C GLU A 70 19.39 1.56 11.85
N ASP A 71 19.00 2.78 11.48
CA ASP A 71 18.00 3.59 12.19
C ASP A 71 16.59 3.54 11.56
N LEU A 72 16.42 2.78 10.49
CA LEU A 72 15.15 2.70 9.75
C LEU A 72 13.99 2.14 10.58
N GLU A 73 14.26 1.32 11.61
CA GLU A 73 13.24 0.82 12.53
C GLU A 73 12.46 1.96 13.22
N LYS A 74 13.11 3.12 13.44
CA LYS A 74 12.47 4.31 14.02
C LYS A 74 11.43 4.92 13.07
N LEU A 75 11.65 4.82 11.76
CA LEU A 75 10.73 5.26 10.71
C LEU A 75 9.57 4.28 10.48
N VAL A 76 9.72 3.03 10.92
CA VAL A 76 8.61 2.08 10.99
C VAL A 76 7.67 2.44 12.14
N GLY A 77 8.25 2.65 13.33
CA GLY A 77 7.51 2.96 14.54
C GLY A 77 6.64 1.82 15.06
N GLN A 78 5.84 2.09 16.09
CA GLN A 78 5.09 1.03 16.78
C GLN A 78 4.02 0.42 15.86
N ARG A 79 4.19 -0.87 15.53
CA ARG A 79 3.31 -1.61 14.61
C ARG A 79 3.18 -0.95 13.22
N GLY A 80 4.19 -0.22 12.76
CA GLY A 80 4.18 0.46 11.46
C GLY A 80 3.42 1.79 11.42
N SER A 81 3.07 2.38 12.57
CA SER A 81 2.29 3.63 12.61
C SER A 81 3.02 4.82 11.98
N VAL A 82 4.35 4.90 12.13
CA VAL A 82 5.16 5.96 11.54
C VAL A 82 5.29 5.72 10.04
N LEU A 83 5.52 4.48 9.60
CA LEU A 83 5.56 4.11 8.19
C LEU A 83 4.27 4.50 7.46
N GLU A 84 3.09 4.22 8.03
CA GLU A 84 1.82 4.62 7.41
C GLU A 84 1.65 6.14 7.38
N SER A 85 2.15 6.85 8.39
CA SER A 85 2.11 8.32 8.41
C SER A 85 3.04 8.91 7.35
N LEU A 86 4.27 8.38 7.22
CA LEU A 86 5.23 8.77 6.19
C LEU A 86 4.70 8.49 4.80
N GLN A 87 4.04 7.35 4.59
CA GLN A 87 3.39 7.04 3.32
C GLN A 87 2.36 8.10 2.94
N GLU A 88 1.48 8.51 3.85
CA GLU A 88 0.48 9.54 3.57
C GLU A 88 1.12 10.91 3.32
N LEU A 89 2.15 11.28 4.08
CA LEU A 89 2.89 12.53 3.83
C LEU A 89 3.56 12.53 2.44
N THR A 90 4.15 11.39 2.06
CA THR A 90 4.79 11.23 0.74
C THR A 90 3.74 11.30 -0.38
N ARG A 91 2.57 10.66 -0.21
CA ARG A 91 1.45 10.78 -1.17
C ARG A 91 0.96 12.22 -1.32
N LEU A 92 0.94 12.98 -0.23
CA LEU A 92 0.58 14.41 -0.28
C LEU A 92 1.64 15.24 -0.99
N ALA A 93 2.93 14.96 -0.77
CA ALA A 93 4.02 15.61 -1.50
C ALA A 93 3.93 15.34 -3.01
N VAL A 94 3.70 14.08 -3.40
CA VAL A 94 3.48 13.72 -4.81
C VAL A 94 2.25 14.42 -5.38
N GLN A 95 1.13 14.44 -4.64
CA GLN A 95 -0.08 15.14 -5.07
C GLN A 95 0.14 16.65 -5.25
N GLN A 96 0.96 17.28 -4.42
CA GLN A 96 1.26 18.70 -4.49
C GLN A 96 2.00 19.06 -5.79
N GLU A 97 2.85 18.16 -6.29
CA GLU A 97 3.63 18.35 -7.52
C GLU A 97 2.88 17.90 -8.79
N THR A 98 2.17 16.77 -8.74
CA THR A 98 1.48 16.20 -9.92
C THR A 98 0.03 16.65 -10.07
N GLY A 99 -0.57 17.18 -9.00
CA GLY A 99 -2.01 17.48 -8.92
C GLY A 99 -2.91 16.25 -8.78
N VAL A 100 -2.35 15.03 -8.81
CA VAL A 100 -3.09 13.77 -8.77
C VAL A 100 -2.81 13.04 -7.46
N ARG A 101 -3.85 12.48 -6.83
CA ARG A 101 -3.68 11.70 -5.62
C ARG A 101 -2.99 10.38 -5.94
N SER A 102 -1.73 10.25 -5.55
CA SER A 102 -0.95 9.04 -5.76
C SER A 102 -1.48 7.84 -4.97
N ARG A 103 -1.29 6.66 -5.55
CA ARG A 103 -1.55 5.35 -4.91
C ARG A 103 -0.27 4.68 -4.42
N LEU A 104 0.84 5.41 -4.32
CA LEU A 104 2.17 4.86 -4.02
C LEU A 104 2.15 4.00 -2.74
N MET A 105 2.96 2.97 -2.68
CA MET A 105 3.20 2.22 -1.44
C MET A 105 4.61 2.49 -0.96
N LEU A 106 4.75 2.76 0.34
CA LEU A 106 6.03 2.82 1.03
C LEU A 106 6.23 1.53 1.83
N ASP A 107 7.41 0.92 1.71
CA ASP A 107 7.93 -0.09 2.64
C ASP A 107 9.27 0.36 3.20
N ILE A 108 9.53 0.03 4.46
CA ILE A 108 10.78 0.40 5.15
C ILE A 108 11.26 -0.83 5.90
N ALA A 109 12.54 -1.17 5.74
CA ALA A 109 13.20 -2.30 6.39
C ALA A 109 12.44 -3.63 6.23
N GLY A 110 11.82 -3.84 5.06
CA GLY A 110 10.98 -5.01 4.79
C GLY A 110 9.80 -5.22 5.76
N TRP A 111 9.34 -4.18 6.47
CA TRP A 111 8.36 -4.27 7.54
C TRP A 111 7.06 -4.95 7.09
N ARG A 112 6.56 -4.65 5.88
CA ARG A 112 5.29 -5.23 5.40
C ARG A 112 5.38 -6.73 5.17
N ALA A 113 6.54 -7.25 4.75
CA ALA A 113 6.77 -8.68 4.60
C ALA A 113 6.93 -9.35 5.97
N GLY A 114 7.76 -8.76 6.86
CA GLY A 114 7.96 -9.24 8.23
C GLY A 114 6.65 -9.32 9.00
N ARG A 115 5.85 -8.24 8.97
CA ARG A 115 4.57 -8.15 9.67
C ARG A 115 3.57 -9.22 9.21
N ARG A 116 3.52 -9.50 7.90
CA ARG A 116 2.70 -10.59 7.35
C ARG A 116 3.13 -11.95 7.91
N ALA A 117 4.43 -12.22 7.93
CA ALA A 117 4.97 -13.47 8.45
C ALA A 117 4.66 -13.67 9.95
N GLU A 118 4.83 -12.61 10.76
CA GLU A 118 4.48 -12.62 12.19
C GLU A 118 3.00 -12.96 12.43
N LEU A 119 2.10 -12.33 11.67
CA LEU A 119 0.66 -12.54 11.81
C LEU A 119 0.23 -13.93 11.34
N ALA A 120 0.85 -14.44 10.29
CA ALA A 120 0.61 -15.81 9.82
C ALA A 120 1.03 -16.82 10.91
N GLU A 121 2.19 -16.61 11.52
CA GLU A 121 2.67 -17.47 12.61
C GLU A 121 1.80 -17.35 13.87
N LEU A 122 1.34 -16.15 14.20
CA LEU A 122 0.38 -15.92 15.29
C LEU A 122 -0.92 -16.71 15.04
N GLY A 123 -1.46 -16.65 13.82
CA GLY A 123 -2.66 -17.38 13.43
C GLY A 123 -2.47 -18.90 13.56
N ARG A 124 -1.38 -19.42 12.99
CA ARG A 124 -1.04 -20.86 13.02
C ARG A 124 -0.83 -21.39 14.44
N SER A 125 0.01 -20.73 15.22
CA SER A 125 0.29 -21.14 16.61
C SER A 125 -0.94 -21.03 17.51
N THR A 126 -1.82 -20.06 17.26
CA THR A 126 -3.09 -19.94 17.99
C THR A 126 -4.06 -21.06 17.61
N ALA A 127 -4.16 -21.38 16.32
CA ALA A 127 -4.97 -22.48 15.82
C ALA A 127 -4.54 -23.83 16.45
N GLU A 128 -3.24 -24.14 16.44
CA GLU A 128 -2.70 -25.36 17.05
C GLU A 128 -3.01 -25.45 18.56
N LYS A 129 -2.91 -24.33 19.28
CA LYS A 129 -3.29 -24.27 20.70
C LYS A 129 -4.76 -24.56 20.93
N VAL A 130 -5.65 -24.00 20.10
CA VAL A 130 -7.10 -24.22 20.21
C VAL A 130 -7.47 -25.66 19.86
N VAL A 131 -6.81 -26.28 18.87
CA VAL A 131 -6.98 -27.72 18.58
C VAL A 131 -6.59 -28.57 19.79
N ALA A 132 -5.48 -28.25 20.44
CA ALA A 132 -4.98 -29.02 21.58
C ALA A 132 -5.81 -28.82 22.86
N SER A 133 -6.29 -27.59 23.12
CA SER A 133 -7.02 -27.26 24.35
C SER A 133 -8.53 -27.49 24.24
N GLY A 134 -9.10 -27.37 23.03
CA GLY A 134 -10.55 -27.29 22.83
C GLY A 134 -11.18 -25.98 23.34
N GLU A 135 -10.37 -24.99 23.71
CA GLU A 135 -10.84 -23.70 24.21
C GLU A 135 -10.61 -22.58 23.21
N LYS A 136 -11.60 -21.71 23.01
CA LYS A 136 -11.49 -20.56 22.10
C LYS A 136 -10.47 -19.54 22.60
N VAL A 137 -9.73 -18.92 21.67
CA VAL A 137 -8.73 -17.87 21.97
C VAL A 137 -9.10 -16.58 21.25
N ARG A 138 -9.04 -15.46 21.98
CA ARG A 138 -9.25 -14.11 21.43
C ARG A 138 -7.90 -13.42 21.24
N LEU A 139 -7.65 -12.92 20.04
CA LEU A 139 -6.44 -12.18 19.74
C LEU A 139 -6.60 -10.69 20.06
N HIS A 140 -5.48 -9.97 19.98
CA HIS A 140 -5.48 -8.51 20.09
C HIS A 140 -6.28 -7.87 18.93
N PRO A 141 -6.89 -6.70 19.15
CA PRO A 141 -7.44 -5.90 18.05
C PRO A 141 -6.36 -5.61 17.00
N MET A 142 -6.75 -5.69 15.73
CA MET A 142 -5.85 -5.54 14.59
C MET A 142 -6.63 -5.05 13.37
N THR A 143 -5.96 -4.45 12.40
CA THR A 143 -6.60 -3.84 11.22
C THR A 143 -7.29 -4.89 10.33
N PRO A 144 -8.22 -4.50 9.43
CA PRO A 144 -8.86 -5.45 8.51
C PRO A 144 -7.87 -6.32 7.71
N PHE A 145 -6.75 -5.74 7.27
CA PHE A 145 -5.70 -6.45 6.56
C PHE A 145 -5.03 -7.50 7.45
N GLU A 146 -4.64 -7.12 8.67
CA GLU A 146 -4.01 -8.04 9.61
C GLU A 146 -4.95 -9.20 9.98
N ARG A 147 -6.25 -8.90 10.21
CA ARG A 147 -7.26 -9.93 10.47
C ARG A 147 -7.34 -10.92 9.32
N LYS A 148 -7.31 -10.45 8.07
CA LYS A 148 -7.33 -11.33 6.90
C LYS A 148 -6.15 -12.29 6.89
N VAL A 149 -4.93 -11.81 7.12
CA VAL A 149 -3.72 -12.65 7.18
C VAL A 149 -3.86 -13.73 8.25
N VAL A 150 -4.37 -13.36 9.43
CA VAL A 150 -4.61 -14.31 10.53
C VAL A 150 -5.71 -15.31 10.17
N HIS A 151 -6.82 -14.87 9.57
CA HIS A 151 -7.90 -15.75 9.11
C HIS A 151 -7.39 -16.78 8.11
N ASP A 152 -6.60 -16.35 7.12
CA ASP A 152 -6.01 -17.22 6.10
C ASP A 152 -5.08 -18.26 6.74
N ALA A 153 -4.26 -17.84 7.72
CA ALA A 153 -3.38 -18.75 8.46
C ALA A 153 -4.15 -19.76 9.33
N VAL A 154 -5.23 -19.34 9.99
CA VAL A 154 -6.09 -20.25 10.78
C VAL A 154 -6.82 -21.24 9.87
N ALA A 155 -7.29 -20.80 8.71
CA ALA A 155 -8.02 -21.64 7.77
C ALA A 155 -7.17 -22.82 7.22
N ALA A 156 -5.84 -22.69 7.24
CA ALA A 156 -4.91 -23.76 6.88
C ALA A 156 -4.83 -24.90 7.90
N VAL A 157 -5.36 -24.72 9.12
CA VAL A 157 -5.32 -25.72 10.20
C VAL A 157 -6.66 -26.44 10.32
N ALA A 158 -6.64 -27.77 10.26
CA ALA A 158 -7.84 -28.59 10.42
C ALA A 158 -8.34 -28.58 11.87
N GLY A 159 -9.66 -28.72 12.07
CA GLY A 159 -10.26 -28.79 13.40
C GLY A 159 -10.54 -27.45 14.09
N VAL A 160 -10.24 -26.32 13.42
CA VAL A 160 -10.57 -24.97 13.92
C VAL A 160 -11.19 -24.10 12.83
N PHE A 161 -11.80 -23.00 13.25
CA PHE A 161 -12.23 -21.89 12.40
C PHE A 161 -12.00 -20.56 13.11
N SER A 162 -12.14 -19.46 12.38
CA SER A 162 -11.96 -18.12 12.95
C SER A 162 -13.11 -17.20 12.57
N GLU A 163 -13.45 -16.30 13.49
CA GLU A 163 -14.46 -15.26 13.31
C GLU A 163 -13.90 -13.91 13.78
N SER A 164 -14.37 -12.82 13.19
CA SER A 164 -14.03 -11.46 13.64
C SER A 164 -15.10 -10.94 14.59
N GLU A 165 -14.74 -10.64 15.84
CA GLU A 165 -15.64 -10.13 16.90
C GLU A 165 -15.31 -8.67 17.24
N GLY A 166 -16.33 -7.86 17.53
CA GLY A 166 -16.22 -6.45 17.93
C GLY A 166 -16.31 -5.43 16.78
N GLU A 167 -16.23 -4.15 17.13
CA GLU A 167 -16.29 -3.01 16.21
C GLU A 167 -14.93 -2.31 16.10
N GLU A 168 -14.66 -1.68 14.96
CA GLU A 168 -13.42 -0.92 14.75
C GLU A 168 -13.34 0.26 15.75
N PRO A 169 -12.21 0.51 16.43
CA PRO A 169 -10.87 -0.09 16.26
C PRO A 169 -10.57 -1.31 17.16
N GLN A 170 -11.55 -1.79 17.92
CA GLN A 170 -11.39 -2.91 18.86
C GLN A 170 -11.70 -4.28 18.25
N ARG A 171 -11.96 -4.33 16.94
CA ARG A 171 -12.31 -5.54 16.22
C ARG A 171 -11.11 -6.48 16.14
N ARG A 172 -11.34 -7.75 16.49
CA ARG A 172 -10.30 -8.76 16.68
C ARG A 172 -10.69 -10.10 16.08
N VAL A 173 -9.71 -10.97 15.82
CA VAL A 173 -9.95 -12.35 15.43
C VAL A 173 -10.12 -13.24 16.66
N VAL A 174 -11.10 -14.12 16.62
CA VAL A 174 -11.36 -15.17 17.60
C VAL A 174 -11.22 -16.50 16.90
N VAL A 175 -10.41 -17.39 17.47
CA VAL A 175 -10.18 -18.75 16.95
C VAL A 175 -10.96 -19.72 17.81
N LEU A 176 -11.76 -20.58 17.17
CA LEU A 176 -12.68 -21.51 17.81
C LEU A 176 -12.41 -22.94 17.32
N PRO A 177 -12.55 -23.96 18.19
CA PRO A 177 -12.53 -25.35 17.76
C PRO A 177 -13.77 -25.64 16.91
N LYS A 178 -13.61 -26.48 15.88
CA LYS A 178 -14.77 -27.02 15.16
C LYS A 178 -15.49 -28.05 16.03
N PRO A 179 -16.83 -28.02 16.07
CA PRO A 179 -17.63 -29.00 16.79
C PRO A 179 -17.52 -30.41 16.21
#